data_AF-A0A9D6WWM6-F1
#
_entry.id   AF-A0A9D6WWM6-F1
#
_cell.length_a   1.000
_cell.length_b   1.000
_cell.length_c   1.000
_cell.angle_alpha   90.00
_cell.angle_beta   90.00
_cell.angle_gamma   90.00
#
_symmetry.space_group_name_H-M   'P 1'
#
loop_
_entity.id
_entity.type
_entity.pdbx_description
1 polymer ?
#
loop_
_entity_poly.entity_id
_entity_poly.type
_entity_poly.pdbx_seq_one_letter_code
_entity_poly.pdbx_strand_id
1 'polypeptide(L)'
;MLTTPAAPRNYTAGAPCGDRLAAIAARRAFVALKLTFVDAAAKVDGAHAHWLRQQVRAAEEPVDLWLLRAPLFSGLAGGQPERRQLRQRVRRALEAAFSEPQPSTAFSTGFSTV
;
A
#
# COMPACT_ATOMS: atom_id res chain seq x y z
N MET A 1 13.86 -9.41 53.63
CA MET A 1 14.03 -9.63 52.18
C MET A 1 13.13 -10.77 51.74
N LEU A 2 12.08 -10.50 50.98
CA LEU A 2 11.20 -11.53 50.39
C LEU A 2 11.09 -11.20 48.90
N THR A 3 11.59 -12.11 48.06
CA THR A 3 11.47 -12.01 46.60
C THR A 3 10.10 -12.58 46.21
N THR A 4 9.23 -11.76 45.65
CA THR A 4 7.96 -12.22 45.08
C THR A 4 8.24 -12.83 43.71
N PRO A 5 7.92 -14.11 43.46
CA PRO A 5 8.06 -14.68 42.13
C PRO A 5 7.03 -14.02 41.20
N ALA A 6 7.53 -13.35 40.15
CA ALA A 6 6.73 -12.73 39.12
C ALA A 6 5.80 -13.78 38.47
N ALA A 7 4.49 -13.53 38.55
CA ALA A 7 3.47 -14.36 37.92
C ALA A 7 3.78 -14.57 36.43
N PRO A 8 3.48 -15.76 35.87
CA PRO A 8 3.64 -16.02 34.45
C PRO A 8 2.80 -14.99 33.67
N ARG A 9 3.47 -14.26 32.77
CA ARG A 9 2.80 -13.37 31.83
C ARG A 9 1.93 -14.23 30.93
N ASN A 10 0.64 -14.27 31.25
CA ASN A 10 -0.39 -14.79 30.35
C ASN A 10 -0.37 -13.90 29.10
N TYR A 11 0.39 -14.32 28.08
CA TYR A 11 0.19 -13.84 26.72
C TYR A 11 -1.18 -14.37 26.32
N THR A 12 -2.20 -13.54 26.46
CA THR A 12 -3.51 -13.83 25.89
C THR A 12 -3.30 -14.02 24.39
N ALA A 13 -3.29 -15.28 23.95
CA ALA A 13 -3.37 -15.68 22.56
C ALA A 13 -4.81 -15.41 22.07
N GLY A 14 -5.24 -14.16 22.17
CA GLY A 14 -6.58 -13.68 21.83
C GLY A 14 -6.44 -12.44 20.97
N ALA A 15 -6.45 -12.66 19.65
CA ALA A 15 -6.40 -11.72 18.53
C ALA A 15 -5.04 -11.06 18.21
N PRO A 16 -4.33 -11.60 17.19
CA PRO A 16 -3.92 -10.74 16.06
C PRO A 16 -4.07 -11.45 14.70
N CYS A 17 -5.00 -12.40 14.55
CA CYS A 17 -5.23 -13.01 13.23
C CYS A 17 -5.82 -11.97 12.25
N GLY A 18 -6.71 -11.10 12.73
CA GLY A 18 -7.23 -9.96 11.97
C GLY A 18 -6.12 -8.98 11.58
N ASP A 19 -5.28 -8.54 12.52
CA ASP A 19 -4.19 -7.60 12.26
C ASP A 19 -3.13 -8.18 11.32
N ARG A 20 -2.80 -9.46 11.45
CA ARG A 20 -1.87 -10.13 10.53
C ARG A 20 -2.46 -10.24 9.13
N LEU A 21 -3.73 -10.62 8.99
CA LEU A 21 -4.40 -10.67 7.70
C LEU A 21 -4.55 -9.26 7.09
N ALA A 22 -4.83 -8.24 7.90
CA ALA A 22 -4.90 -6.85 7.49
C ALA A 22 -3.52 -6.33 7.04
N ALA A 23 -2.45 -6.64 7.77
CA ALA A 23 -1.08 -6.30 7.39
C ALA A 23 -0.66 -6.99 6.08
N ILE A 24 -1.04 -8.27 5.90
CA ILE A 24 -0.82 -9.00 4.63
C ILE A 24 -1.62 -8.34 3.50
N ALA A 25 -2.87 -7.94 3.73
CA ALA A 25 -3.71 -7.27 2.75
C ALA A 25 -3.12 -5.89 2.35
N ALA A 26 -2.70 -5.09 3.34
CA ALA A 26 -2.02 -3.82 3.11
C ALA A 26 -0.71 -4.01 2.34
N ARG A 27 0.10 -5.01 2.70
CA ARG A 27 1.35 -5.30 1.98
C ARG A 27 1.09 -5.76 0.55
N ARG A 28 0.04 -6.55 0.31
CA ARG A 28 -0.38 -6.96 -1.04
C ARG A 28 -0.83 -5.75 -1.87
N ALA A 29 -1.60 -4.84 -1.30
CA ALA A 29 -2.02 -3.60 -1.96
C ALA A 29 -0.81 -2.74 -2.33
N PHE A 30 0.16 -2.59 -1.41
CA PHE A 30 1.41 -1.89 -1.69
C PHE A 30 2.22 -2.55 -2.81
N VAL A 31 2.38 -3.87 -2.79
CA VAL A 31 3.12 -4.59 -3.85
C VAL A 31 2.43 -4.40 -5.21
N ALA A 32 1.09 -4.47 -5.27
CA ALA A 32 0.34 -4.22 -6.48
C ALA A 32 0.54 -2.78 -7.01
N LEU A 33 0.56 -1.78 -6.11
CA LEU A 33 0.90 -0.40 -6.46
C LEU A 33 2.33 -0.29 -7.01
N LYS A 34 3.31 -0.89 -6.32
CA LYS A 34 4.72 -0.85 -6.70
C LYS A 34 4.94 -1.49 -8.08
N LEU A 35 4.30 -2.62 -8.36
CA LEU A 35 4.37 -3.27 -9.69
C LEU A 35 3.77 -2.38 -10.79
N THR A 36 2.68 -1.67 -10.50
CA THR A 36 2.08 -0.72 -11.44
C THR A 36 3.04 0.45 -11.74
N PHE A 37 3.76 0.94 -10.73
CA PHE A 37 4.79 1.97 -10.91
C PHE A 37 6.00 1.46 -11.70
N VAL A 38 6.43 0.20 -11.50
CA VAL A 38 7.54 -0.40 -12.25
C VAL A 38 7.20 -0.53 -13.73
N ASP A 39 6.01 -1.02 -14.06
CA ASP A 39 5.53 -1.11 -15.45
C ASP A 39 5.44 0.28 -16.08
N ALA A 40 4.90 1.26 -15.34
CA ALA A 40 4.83 2.64 -15.78
C ALA A 40 6.21 3.26 -16.06
N ALA A 41 7.17 3.08 -15.15
CA ALA A 41 8.53 3.60 -15.29
C ALA A 41 9.35 2.89 -16.38
N ALA A 42 8.98 1.66 -16.77
CA ALA A 42 9.58 0.97 -17.91
C ALA A 42 9.20 1.61 -19.26
N LYS A 43 8.05 2.31 -19.32
CA LYS A 43 7.55 3.01 -20.52
C LYS A 43 7.96 4.49 -20.59
N VAL A 44 8.68 4.97 -19.58
CA VAL A 44 9.26 6.31 -19.57
C VAL A 44 10.60 6.29 -20.30
N ASP A 45 10.74 7.21 -21.24
CA ASP A 45 11.96 7.44 -22.01
C ASP A 45 12.62 8.76 -21.59
N GLY A 46 13.92 8.91 -21.87
CA GLY A 46 14.69 10.12 -21.62
C GLY A 46 15.69 10.01 -20.46
N ALA A 47 16.44 11.10 -20.23
CA ALA A 47 17.55 11.14 -19.27
C ALA A 47 17.17 10.77 -17.83
N HIS A 48 15.94 11.07 -17.41
CA HIS A 48 15.44 10.79 -16.06
C HIS A 48 14.84 9.39 -15.90
N ALA A 49 14.70 8.61 -16.97
CA ALA A 49 14.05 7.30 -16.92
C ALA A 49 14.81 6.28 -16.04
N HIS A 50 16.14 6.29 -16.12
CA HIS A 50 16.98 5.42 -15.30
C HIS A 50 16.88 5.76 -13.81
N TRP A 51 16.97 7.06 -13.48
CA TRP A 51 16.79 7.56 -12.11
C TRP A 51 15.42 7.18 -11.56
N LEU A 52 14.35 7.38 -12.33
CA LEU A 52 12.98 7.06 -11.91
C LEU A 52 12.80 5.56 -11.62
N ARG A 53 13.37 4.69 -12.48
CA ARG A 53 13.34 3.23 -12.26
C ARG A 53 14.08 2.82 -11.00
N GLN A 54 15.19 3.46 -10.67
CA GLN A 54 15.91 3.20 -9.42
C GLN A 54 15.12 3.66 -8.20
N GLN A 55 14.53 4.86 -8.25
CA GLN A 55 13.71 5.38 -7.14
C GLN A 55 12.46 4.52 -6.88
N VAL A 56 11.78 4.08 -7.94
CA VAL A 56 10.62 3.17 -7.81
C VAL A 56 11.02 1.82 -7.19
N ARG A 57 12.22 1.31 -7.49
CA ARG A 57 12.72 0.07 -6.88
C ARG A 57 13.10 0.27 -5.42
N ALA A 58 13.71 1.42 -5.08
CA ALA A 58 14.13 1.77 -3.74
C ALA A 58 12.96 2.10 -2.79
N ALA A 59 11.80 2.52 -3.30
CA ALA A 59 10.62 2.84 -2.50
C ALA A 59 10.15 1.64 -1.64
N GLU A 60 10.18 1.79 -0.31
CA GLU A 60 9.74 0.75 0.64
C GLU A 60 8.36 1.06 1.22
N GLU A 61 7.97 2.33 1.19
CA GLU A 61 6.71 2.83 1.71
C GLU A 61 5.79 3.40 0.60
N PRO A 62 4.47 3.39 0.81
CA PRO A 62 3.51 3.98 -0.13
C PRO A 62 3.76 5.48 -0.37
N VAL A 63 4.23 6.20 0.66
CA VAL A 63 4.51 7.63 0.59
C VAL A 63 5.65 7.95 -0.39
N ASP A 64 6.67 7.11 -0.47
CA ASP A 64 7.78 7.25 -1.43
C ASP A 64 7.25 7.23 -2.87
N LEU A 65 6.35 6.28 -3.16
CA LEU A 65 5.71 6.17 -4.48
C LEU A 65 4.83 7.39 -4.79
N TRP A 66 4.17 7.97 -3.78
CA TRP A 66 3.40 9.21 -3.95
C TRP A 66 4.28 10.39 -4.35
N LEU A 67 5.47 10.52 -3.77
CA LEU A 67 6.41 11.59 -4.14
C LEU A 67 6.89 11.45 -5.60
N LEU A 68 7.02 10.21 -6.09
CA LEU A 68 7.42 9.92 -7.47
C LEU A 68 6.30 10.13 -8.51
N ARG A 69 5.08 10.49 -8.09
CA ARG A 69 3.96 10.70 -9.02
C ARG A 69 4.25 11.80 -10.05
N ALA A 70 4.81 12.93 -9.61
CA ALA A 70 5.07 14.08 -10.47
C ALA A 70 6.09 13.76 -11.59
N PRO A 71 7.29 13.22 -11.28
CA PRO A 71 8.24 12.84 -12.32
C PRO A 71 7.74 11.68 -13.20
N LEU A 72 6.97 10.74 -12.65
CA LEU A 72 6.37 9.66 -13.45
C LEU A 72 5.34 10.19 -14.46
N PHE A 73 4.43 11.07 -14.03
CA PHE A 73 3.44 11.66 -14.94
C PHE A 73 4.07 12.59 -15.98
N SER A 74 5.14 13.30 -15.60
CA SER A 74 5.92 14.11 -16.54
C SER A 74 6.61 13.23 -17.60
N GLY A 75 7.24 12.12 -17.20
CA GLY A 75 7.87 11.19 -18.14
C GLY A 75 6.88 10.44 -19.05
N LEU A 76 5.65 10.24 -18.56
CA LEU A 76 4.54 9.71 -19.35
C LEU A 76 3.80 10.79 -20.13
N ALA A 77 4.19 12.07 -20.04
CA ALA A 77 3.55 13.13 -20.80
C ALA A 77 3.72 12.87 -22.30
N GLY A 78 2.62 12.94 -23.05
CA GLY A 78 2.58 12.58 -24.46
C GLY A 78 1.19 12.14 -24.91
N GLY A 79 0.95 12.30 -26.22
CA GLY A 79 -0.34 12.01 -26.87
C GLY A 79 -0.59 10.53 -27.16
N GLN A 80 0.38 9.64 -26.95
CA GLN A 80 0.22 8.22 -27.25
C GLN A 80 -0.90 7.59 -26.39
N PRO A 81 -1.84 6.84 -27.00
CA PRO A 81 -2.99 6.28 -26.30
C PRO A 81 -2.58 5.29 -25.20
N GLU A 82 -1.52 4.51 -25.42
CA GLU A 82 -0.97 3.59 -24.42
C GLU A 82 -0.47 4.33 -23.17
N ARG A 83 0.26 5.43 -23.35
CA ARG A 83 0.73 6.27 -22.22
C ARG A 83 -0.44 6.89 -21.48
N ARG A 84 -1.51 7.29 -22.18
CA ARG A 84 -2.73 7.81 -21.55
C ARG A 84 -3.42 6.75 -20.68
N GLN A 85 -3.56 5.53 -21.18
CA GLN A 85 -4.13 4.41 -20.41
C GLN A 85 -3.28 4.10 -19.17
N LEU A 86 -1.96 4.12 -19.31
CA LEU A 86 -1.02 3.87 -18.21
C LEU A 86 -1.12 4.94 -17.13
N ARG A 87 -1.22 6.22 -17.51
CA ARG A 87 -1.46 7.32 -16.56
C ARG A 87 -2.76 7.13 -15.77
N GLN A 88 -3.85 6.71 -16.44
CA GLN A 88 -5.12 6.44 -15.76
C GLN A 88 -5.02 5.25 -14.80
N ARG A 89 -4.29 4.20 -15.19
CA ARG A 89 -4.07 3.02 -14.34
C ARG A 89 -3.29 3.37 -13.07
N VAL A 90 -2.18 4.10 -13.19
CA VAL A 90 -1.37 4.57 -12.05
C VAL A 90 -2.22 5.45 -11.12
N ARG A 91 -3.02 6.35 -11.69
CA ARG A 91 -3.87 7.25 -10.90
C ARG A 91 -4.92 6.49 -10.09
N ARG A 92 -5.60 5.52 -10.70
CA ARG A 92 -6.55 4.63 -9.99
C ARG A 92 -5.88 3.80 -8.91
N ALA A 93 -4.67 3.29 -9.17
CA ALA A 93 -3.92 2.53 -8.19
C ALA A 93 -3.50 3.37 -6.98
N LEU A 94 -3.09 4.63 -7.20
CA LEU A 94 -2.83 5.59 -6.12
C LEU A 94 -4.11 5.90 -5.34
N GLU A 95 -5.21 6.22 -6.00
CA GLU A 95 -6.48 6.47 -5.33
C GLU A 95 -6.92 5.27 -4.49
N ALA A 96 -6.79 4.04 -4.97
CA ALA A 96 -7.12 2.83 -4.24
C ALA A 96 -6.18 2.55 -3.04
N ALA A 97 -4.89 2.88 -3.15
CA ALA A 97 -3.92 2.64 -2.08
C ALA A 97 -4.00 3.66 -0.93
N PHE A 98 -4.47 4.88 -1.23
CA PHE A 98 -4.66 5.95 -0.25
C PHE A 98 -6.12 6.11 0.18
N SER A 99 -7.07 5.45 -0.48
CA SER A 99 -8.43 5.31 0.03
C SER A 99 -8.42 4.46 1.30
N GLU A 100 -8.97 5.03 2.37
CA GLU A 100 -9.12 4.35 3.64
C GLU A 100 -9.86 3.01 3.43
N PRO A 101 -9.35 1.88 3.97
CA PRO A 101 -10.19 0.70 4.08
C PRO A 101 -11.31 1.07 5.04
N GLN A 102 -12.53 1.27 4.54
CA GLN A 102 -13.68 1.38 5.43
C GLN A 102 -13.60 0.19 6.38
N PRO A 103 -13.51 0.40 7.71
CA PRO A 103 -13.61 -0.71 8.62
C PRO A 103 -14.92 -1.39 8.27
N SER A 104 -14.85 -2.69 7.95
CA SER A 104 -16.04 -3.49 7.76
C SER A 104 -16.87 -3.30 9.03
N THR A 105 -17.89 -2.45 8.94
CA THR A 105 -18.90 -2.26 9.97
C THR A 105 -19.74 -3.53 9.93
N ALA A 106 -19.15 -4.64 10.36
CA ALA A 106 -19.87 -5.79 10.85
C ALA A 106 -20.51 -5.32 12.16
N PHE A 107 -21.64 -4.62 12.02
CA PHE A 107 -22.60 -4.38 13.06
C PHE A 107 -22.88 -5.75 13.70
N SER A 108 -22.30 -5.99 14.87
CA SER A 108 -22.76 -7.05 15.75
C SER A 108 -24.11 -6.59 16.29
N THR A 109 -25.17 -6.80 15.53
CA THR A 109 -26.54 -6.70 16.04
C THR A 109 -26.77 -7.89 16.96
N GLY A 110 -26.23 -7.79 18.18
CA GLY A 110 -26.68 -8.58 19.31
C GLY A 110 -28.05 -8.08 19.74
N PHE A 111 -29.09 -8.54 19.05
CA PHE A 111 -30.46 -8.42 19.56
C PHE A 111 -30.58 -9.42 20.73
N SER A 112 -30.35 -8.94 21.95
CA SER A 112 -30.60 -9.72 23.16
C SER A 112 -32.07 -9.58 23.53
N THR A 113 -32.85 -10.62 23.25
CA THR A 113 -34.18 -10.82 23.81
C THR A 113 -34.05 -11.18 25.29
N VAL A 114 -34.62 -10.35 26.18
CA VAL A 114 -35.40 -10.74 27.38
C VAL A 114 -36.35 -9.61 27.70
#